data_AF-A0A959MNT7-F1
#
_entry.id   AF-A0A959MNT7-F1
#
_cell.length_a   1.000
_cell.length_b   1.000
_cell.length_c   1.000
_cell.angle_alpha   90.00
_cell.angle_beta   90.00
_cell.angle_gamma   90.00
#
_symmetry.space_group_name_H-M   'P 1'
#
loop_
_entity.id
_entity.type
_entity.pdbx_description
1 polymer ?
#
loop_
_entity_poly.entity_id
_entity_poly.type
_entity_poly.pdbx_seq_one_letter_code
_entity_poly.pdbx_strand_id
1 'polypeptide(L)' 'MPELTISEIKVYDQTGTLKQIKKIANAKEADLNISGYKTGIYIIEITNGKYKERQQVMIHE' A
#
# COMPACT_ATOMS: atom_id res chain seq x y z
N MET A 1 12.86 2.48 21.32
CA MET A 1 11.55 2.31 20.65
C MET A 1 11.73 1.25 19.58
N PRO A 2 10.80 0.29 19.40
CA PRO A 2 10.90 -0.65 18.28
C PRO A 2 10.84 0.10 16.96
N GLU A 3 11.74 -0.25 16.05
CA GLU A 3 11.84 0.38 14.73
C GLU A 3 10.60 -0.02 13.89
N LEU A 4 9.81 0.96 13.47
CA LEU A 4 8.64 0.72 12.63
C LEU A 4 9.11 0.53 11.19
N THR A 5 9.10 -0.72 10.72
CA THR A 5 9.45 -1.10 9.35
C THR A 5 8.23 -1.54 8.56
N ILE A 6 8.29 -1.46 7.24
CA ILE A 6 7.25 -1.96 6.34
C ILE A 6 7.61 -3.39 5.93
N SER A 7 6.69 -4.34 6.13
CA SER A 7 6.84 -5.73 5.70
C SER A 7 5.96 -6.08 4.50
N GLU A 8 4.83 -5.40 4.32
CA GLU A 8 3.93 -5.63 3.19
C GLU A 8 3.10 -4.39 2.88
N ILE A 9 2.85 -4.17 1.58
CA ILE A 9 1.92 -3.18 1.06
C ILE A 9 0.88 -3.89 0.21
N LYS A 10 -0.39 -3.57 0.41
CA LYS A 10 -1.52 -4.01 -0.44
C LYS A 10 -2.25 -2.81 -0.99
N VAL A 11 -2.69 -2.91 -2.25
CA VAL A 11 -3.47 -1.85 -2.92
C VAL A 11 -4.81 -2.41 -3.32
N TYR A 12 -5.87 -1.73 -2.92
CA TYR A 12 -7.25 -2.06 -3.25
C TYR A 12 -7.86 -0.94 -4.08
N ASP A 13 -8.74 -1.26 -5.03
CA ASP A 13 -9.61 -0.24 -5.62
C ASP A 13 -10.73 0.17 -4.65
N GLN A 14 -11.50 1.19 -5.04
CA GLN A 14 -12.66 1.69 -4.27
C GLN A 14 -13.75 0.65 -3.97
N THR A 15 -13.77 -0.48 -4.68
CA THR A 15 -14.71 -1.58 -4.42
C THR A 15 -14.18 -2.59 -3.39
N GLY A 16 -12.94 -2.40 -2.94
CA GLY A 16 -12.22 -3.32 -2.06
C GLY A 16 -11.54 -4.46 -2.80
N THR A 17 -11.47 -4.44 -4.14
CA THR A 17 -10.78 -5.46 -4.92
C THR A 17 -9.28 -5.24 -4.85
N LEU A 18 -8.54 -6.26 -4.44
CA LEU A 18 -7.07 -6.23 -4.36
C LEU A 18 -6.45 -6.16 -5.78
N LYS A 19 -5.66 -5.12 -6.03
CA LYS A 19 -4.94 -4.89 -7.29
C LYS A 19 -3.48 -5.28 -7.23
N GLN A 20 -2.83 -5.10 -6.08
CA GLN A 20 -1.41 -5.38 -5.93
C GLN A 20 -1.06 -5.77 -4.49
N ILE A 21 -0.11 -6.69 -4.38
CA ILE A 21 0.58 -7.03 -3.12
C ILE A 21 2.08 -6.87 -3.37
N LYS A 22 2.78 -6.20 -2.46
CA LYS A 22 4.25 -6.13 -2.45
C LYS A 22 4.74 -6.54 -1.07
N LYS A 23 5.45 -7.68 -1.00
CA LYS A 23 6.17 -8.09 0.21
C LYS A 23 7.55 -7.45 0.23
N ILE A 24 7.96 -7.00 1.41
CA ILE A 24 9.18 -6.22 1.63
C ILE A 24 9.93 -6.84 2.80
N ALA A 25 11.24 -7.01 2.66
CA ALA A 25 12.10 -7.56 3.70
C ALA A 25 12.43 -6.50 4.76
N ASN A 26 11.40 -5.95 5.42
CA ASN A 26 11.49 -4.92 6.46
C ASN A 26 12.29 -3.69 6.03
N ALA A 27 11.64 -2.78 5.30
CA ALA A 27 12.26 -1.52 4.87
C ALA A 27 11.64 -0.31 5.57
N LYS A 28 12.37 0.79 5.65
CA LYS A 28 11.81 2.08 6.13
C LYS A 28 11.01 2.79 5.06
N GLU A 29 11.32 2.51 3.81
CA GLU A 29 10.73 3.12 2.62
C GLU A 29 10.45 2.02 1.59
N ALA A 30 9.41 2.20 0.80
CA ALA A 30 9.09 1.27 -0.27
C ALA A 30 8.33 1.98 -1.39
N ASP A 31 8.78 1.75 -2.61
CA ASP A 31 8.11 2.30 -3.79
C ASP A 31 6.94 1.44 -4.24
N LEU A 32 5.91 2.10 -4.77
CA LEU A 32 4.79 1.45 -5.41
C LEU A 32 4.68 1.97 -6.85
N ASN A 33 4.84 1.07 -7.82
CA ASN A 33 4.59 1.42 -9.21
C ASN A 33 3.07 1.35 -9.47
N ILE A 34 2.48 2.52 -9.73
CA ILE A 34 1.05 2.68 -10.06
C ILE A 34 0.81 2.91 -11.56
N SER A 35 1.83 2.70 -12.40
CA SER A 35 1.68 2.81 -13.85
C SER A 35 0.58 1.87 -14.36
N GLY A 36 -0.34 2.40 -15.15
CA GLY A 36 -1.48 1.66 -15.69
C GLY A 36 -2.70 1.57 -14.75
N TYR A 37 -2.62 2.14 -13.54
CA TYR A 37 -3.79 2.31 -12.70
C TYR A 37 -4.70 3.37 -13.32
N LYS A 38 -6.00 3.11 -13.34
CA LYS A 38 -7.00 4.08 -13.80
C LYS A 38 -7.16 5.20 -12.77
N THR A 39 -7.48 6.41 -13.23
CA THR A 39 -7.97 7.50 -12.39
C THR A 39 -9.06 7.02 -11.44
N GLY A 40 -8.97 7.41 -10.16
CA GLY A 40 -9.92 7.01 -9.14
C GLY A 40 -9.31 6.86 -7.75
N ILE A 41 -10.12 6.35 -6.84
CA ILE A 41 -9.76 6.16 -5.44
C ILE A 41 -9.24 4.73 -5.22
N TYR A 42 -8.11 4.65 -4.52
CA TYR A 42 -7.49 3.41 -4.07
C TYR A 42 -7.23 3.48 -2.57
N ILE A 43 -7.21 2.30 -1.95
CA ILE A 43 -6.84 2.13 -0.55
C ILE A 43 -5.50 1.42 -0.52
N ILE A 44 -4.50 2.04 0.09
CA ILE A 44 -3.20 1.44 0.35
C ILE A 44 -3.19 0.97 1.80
N GLU A 45 -2.94 -0.32 2.00
CA GLU A 45 -2.75 -0.93 3.31
C GLU A 45 -1.28 -1.25 3.52
N ILE A 46 -0.68 -0.69 4.57
CA ILE A 46 0.74 -0.86 4.92
C ILE A 46 0.79 -1.61 6.25
N THR A 47 1.60 -2.66 6.33
CA THR A 47 1.73 -3.48 7.54
C THR A 47 3.18 -3.82 7.86
N ASN A 48 3.45 -4.01 9.14
CA ASN A 48 4.70 -4.54 9.69
C ASN A 48 4.55 -5.94 10.32
N GLY A 49 3.42 -6.60 10.04
CA GLY A 49 3.04 -7.89 10.62
C GLY A 49 2.38 -7.80 12.00
N LYS A 50 2.54 -6.71 12.74
CA LYS A 50 1.89 -6.47 14.05
C LYS A 50 0.85 -5.35 13.99
N TYR A 51 1.16 -4.31 13.24
CA TYR A 51 0.34 -3.12 13.05
C TYR A 51 0.02 -2.95 11.57
N LYS A 52 -1.15 -2.39 11.32
CA LYS A 52 -1.68 -2.16 9.98
C LYS A 52 -2.26 -0.76 9.91
N GLU A 53 -1.87 -0.05 8.88
CA GLU A 53 -2.36 1.29 8.57
C GLU A 53 -3.03 1.27 7.20
N ARG A 54 -4.09 2.06 7.03
CA ARG A 54 -4.80 2.22 5.76
C ARG A 54 -4.82 3.69 5.38
N GLN A 55 -4.44 3.96 4.16
CA GLN A 55 -4.43 5.29 3.57
C GLN A 55 -5.25 5.30 2.28
N GLN A 56 -5.98 6.38 2.04
CA GLN A 56 -6.71 6.58 0.79
C GLN A 56 -5.85 7.43 -0.15
N VAL A 57 -5.69 6.96 -1.38
CA VAL A 57 -4.96 7.67 -2.44
C VAL A 57 -5.90 7.89 -3.61
N MET A 58 -5.90 9.12 -4.13
CA MET A 58 -6.60 9.47 -5.35
C MET A 58 -5.57 9.61 -6.48
N ILE A 59 -5.75 8.82 -7.53
CA ILE A 59 -4.98 8.97 -8.77
C ILE A 59 -5.82 9.87 -9.68
N HIS A 60 -5.23 10.96 -10.15
CA HIS A 60 -5.79 11.85 -11.14
C HIS A 60 -4.80 12.04 -12.29
N GLU A 61 -5.30 12.53 -13.44
CA GLU A 61 -4.50 12.94 -14.60
C GLU A 61 -3.80 14.29 -14.39
#